data_AF-A0A3C0G797-F1
#
_entry.id   AF-A0A3C0G797-F1
#
_cell.length_a   1.000
_cell.length_b   1.000
_cell.length_c   1.000
_cell.angle_alpha   90.00
_cell.angle_beta   90.00
_cell.angle_gamma   90.00
#
_symmetry.space_group_name_H-M   'P 1'
#
loop_
_entity.id
_entity.type
_entity.pdbx_description
1 polymer ?
#
loop_
_entity_poly.entity_id
_entity_poly.type
_entity_poly.pdbx_seq_one_letter_code
_entity_poly.pdbx_strand_id
1 'polypeptide(L)'
;GLQEQVTNGKEWFGIGIEPSSKAMIGSQQVPYIYEDRVSEETVVSAMCEMYEMKPQKREKLGKLGRKHVEDNYNFESYQDGWVKILDKIHQEHGSWSGRKKYTPWKLSKLN
;
A
#
# COMPACT_ATOMS: atom_id res chain seq x y z
N GLY A 1 6.74 -5.35 -3.09
CA GLY A 1 7.73 -4.29 -2.88
C GLY A 1 7.35 -3.49 -1.66
N LEU A 2 8.33 -2.95 -0.95
CA LEU A 2 8.15 -1.93 0.10
C LEU A 2 7.53 -0.67 -0.54
N GLN A 3 6.22 -0.71 -0.81
CA GLN A 3 5.53 0.30 -1.63
C GLN A 3 5.39 1.65 -0.91
N GLU A 4 5.27 1.62 0.42
CA GLU A 4 5.29 2.81 1.26
C GLU A 4 6.14 2.46 2.49
N GLN A 5 7.27 3.14 2.62
CA GLN A 5 8.15 3.01 3.79
C GLN A 5 7.74 4.06 4.84
N VAL A 6 8.64 4.33 5.78
CA VAL A 6 8.52 5.36 6.81
C VAL A 6 8.71 6.79 6.27
N THR A 7 8.19 7.08 5.08
CA THR A 7 8.26 8.40 4.42
C THR A 7 7.03 8.67 3.56
N ASN A 8 6.63 9.94 3.50
CA ASN A 8 5.58 10.44 2.58
C ASN A 8 6.18 11.11 1.34
N GLY A 9 7.48 10.90 1.08
CA GLY A 9 8.23 11.53 -0.01
C GLY A 9 8.73 12.94 0.30
N LYS A 10 8.28 13.56 1.41
CA LYS A 10 8.78 14.86 1.89
C LYS A 10 9.49 14.74 3.24
N GLU A 11 8.92 13.95 4.14
CA GLU A 11 9.36 13.78 5.52
C GLU A 11 9.57 12.31 5.85
N TRP A 12 10.59 12.04 6.64
CA TRP A 12 10.87 10.73 7.21
C TRP A 12 10.35 10.65 8.64
N PHE A 13 9.64 9.57 8.94
CA PHE A 13 9.08 9.27 10.26
C PHE A 13 9.55 7.91 10.79
N GLY A 14 10.69 7.44 10.29
CA GLY A 14 11.39 6.24 10.71
C GLY A 14 12.75 6.14 10.01
N ILE A 15 13.39 4.99 10.13
CA ILE A 15 14.62 4.67 9.41
C ILE A 15 14.25 3.85 8.18
N GLY A 16 14.45 4.42 6.98
CA GLY A 16 14.25 3.72 5.72
C GLY A 16 15.34 2.68 5.48
N ILE A 17 14.96 1.54 4.89
CA ILE A 17 15.89 0.48 4.54
C ILE A 17 15.79 0.23 3.04
N GLU A 18 16.92 0.39 2.35
CA GLU A 18 17.01 0.03 0.93
C GLU A 18 17.38 -1.45 0.77
N PRO A 19 16.83 -2.14 -0.23
CA PRO A 19 17.19 -3.52 -0.49
C PRO A 19 18.63 -3.65 -0.97
N SER A 20 19.35 -4.58 -0.36
CA SER A 20 20.71 -4.95 -0.71
C SER A 20 20.78 -5.78 -1.99
N SER A 21 19.67 -6.41 -2.39
CA SER A 21 19.56 -7.16 -3.65
C SER A 21 18.12 -7.13 -4.14
N LYS A 22 17.96 -7.04 -5.47
CA LYS A 22 16.67 -7.15 -6.16
C LYS A 22 16.76 -8.28 -7.17
N ALA A 23 15.76 -9.15 -7.20
CA ALA A 23 15.68 -10.25 -8.17
C ALA A 23 14.29 -10.31 -8.80
N MET A 24 14.26 -10.63 -10.09
CA MET A 24 13.02 -11.01 -10.77
C MET A 24 13.00 -12.54 -10.87
N ILE A 25 12.10 -13.15 -10.13
CA ILE A 25 11.90 -14.61 -10.11
C ILE A 25 10.51 -14.93 -10.65
N GLY A 26 10.24 -16.21 -10.89
CA GLY A 26 8.91 -16.63 -11.31
C GLY A 26 8.88 -18.04 -11.87
N SER A 27 7.67 -18.47 -12.22
CA SER A 27 7.39 -19.67 -12.98
C SER A 27 6.69 -19.30 -14.28
N GLN A 28 6.50 -20.27 -15.18
CA GLN A 28 5.79 -20.01 -16.43
C GLN A 28 4.34 -19.52 -16.20
N GLN A 29 3.70 -19.93 -15.10
CA GLN A 29 2.36 -19.50 -14.72
C GLN A 29 2.35 -18.14 -14.00
N VAL A 30 3.43 -17.80 -13.30
CA VAL A 30 3.60 -16.52 -12.57
C VAL A 30 4.99 -15.97 -12.86
N PRO A 31 5.19 -15.33 -14.03
CA PRO A 31 6.53 -15.03 -14.55
C PRO A 31 7.22 -13.83 -13.90
N TYR A 32 6.48 -12.96 -13.21
CA TYR A 32 7.00 -11.69 -12.71
C TYR A 32 6.75 -11.53 -11.21
N ILE A 33 7.67 -12.09 -10.41
CA ILE A 33 7.73 -11.86 -8.98
C ILE A 33 8.99 -11.03 -8.73
N TYR A 34 8.78 -9.76 -8.37
CA TYR A 34 9.86 -8.86 -7.95
C TYR A 34 10.11 -9.05 -6.46
N GLU A 35 11.31 -9.50 -6.13
CA GLU A 35 11.74 -9.77 -4.77
C GLU A 35 12.84 -8.78 -4.36
N ASP A 36 12.58 -8.02 -3.30
CA ASP A 36 13.52 -7.13 -2.65
C ASP A 36 14.07 -7.84 -1.40
N ARG A 37 15.39 -7.94 -1.26
CA ARG A 37 16.06 -8.54 -0.10
C ARG A 37 16.89 -7.51 0.63
N VAL A 38 16.90 -7.58 1.96
CA VAL A 38 17.72 -6.74 2.84
C VAL A 38 18.82 -7.58 3.48
N SER A 39 19.98 -6.99 3.73
CA SER A 39 21.07 -7.65 4.45
C SER A 39 20.86 -7.60 5.96
N GLU A 40 21.40 -8.59 6.66
CA GLU A 40 21.40 -8.62 8.13
C GLU A 40 22.03 -7.35 8.71
N GLU A 41 23.17 -6.94 8.17
CA GLU A 41 23.92 -5.76 8.64
C GLU A 41 23.08 -4.49 8.54
N THR A 42 22.29 -4.36 7.47
CA THR A 42 21.44 -3.18 7.26
C THR A 42 20.31 -3.13 8.27
N VAL A 43 19.69 -4.28 8.56
CA VAL A 43 18.61 -4.38 9.56
C VAL A 43 19.15 -4.12 10.96
N VAL A 44 20.27 -4.75 11.34
CA VAL A 44 20.89 -4.58 12.66
C VAL A 44 21.33 -3.13 12.86
N SER A 45 21.95 -2.51 11.86
CA SER A 45 22.37 -1.10 11.91
C SER A 45 21.18 -0.16 12.16
N ALA A 46 20.08 -0.33 11.43
CA ALA A 46 18.87 0.47 11.62
C ALA A 46 18.25 0.30 13.02
N MET A 47 18.28 -0.93 13.56
CA MET A 47 17.83 -1.19 14.94
C MET A 47 18.71 -0.49 15.97
N CYS A 48 20.03 -0.57 15.82
CA CYS A 48 20.99 0.11 16.70
C CYS A 48 20.82 1.63 16.63
N GLU A 49 20.67 2.22 15.44
CA GLU A 49 20.43 3.65 15.28
C GLU A 49 19.16 4.09 16.03
N MET A 50 18.07 3.33 15.94
CA MET A 50 16.83 3.63 16.68
C MET A 50 17.01 3.50 18.20
N TYR A 51 17.77 2.50 18.64
CA TYR A 51 18.04 2.26 20.05
C TYR A 51 18.88 3.37 20.68
N GLU A 52 19.96 3.76 20.00
CA GLU A 52 20.91 4.81 20.41
C GLU A 52 20.33 6.22 20.25
N MET A 53 19.25 6.38 19.49
CA MET A 53 18.57 7.66 19.30
C MET A 53 18.11 8.25 20.63
N LYS A 54 18.44 9.53 20.85
CA LYS A 54 18.01 10.28 22.05
C LYS A 54 16.49 10.20 22.22
N PRO A 55 15.98 10.00 23.45
CA PRO A 55 14.55 9.82 23.71
C PRO A 55 13.65 10.88 23.08
N GLN A 56 14.05 12.15 23.16
CA GLN A 56 13.30 13.29 22.60
C GLN A 56 13.18 13.22 21.07
N LYS A 57 14.24 12.81 20.38
CA LYS A 57 14.25 12.66 18.91
C LYS A 57 13.37 11.47 18.51
N ARG A 58 13.49 10.35 19.24
CA ARG A 58 12.67 9.15 19.02
C ARG A 58 11.18 9.40 19.27
N GLU A 59 10.84 10.18 20.30
CA GLU A 59 9.46 10.58 20.58
C GLU A 59 8.90 11.47 19.45
N LYS A 60 9.67 12.45 18.97
CA LYS A 60 9.27 13.28 17.83
C LYS A 60 9.02 12.42 16.58
N LEU A 61 9.91 11.47 16.31
CA LEU A 61 9.78 10.55 15.19
C LEU A 61 8.51 9.68 15.30
N GLY A 62 8.23 9.14 16.50
CA GLY A 62 7.01 8.38 16.78
C GLY A 62 5.73 9.21 16.62
N LYS A 63 5.74 10.48 17.01
CA LYS A 63 4.61 11.41 16.78
C LYS A 63 4.36 11.63 15.29
N LEU A 64 5.41 11.78 14.48
CA LEU A 64 5.27 11.90 13.03
C LEU A 64 4.72 10.62 12.41
N GLY A 65 5.22 9.46 12.80
CA GLY A 65 4.75 8.17 12.28
C GLY A 65 3.29 7.92 12.65
N ARG A 66 2.91 8.20 13.90
CA ARG A 66 1.52 8.12 14.35
C ARG A 66 0.61 9.06 13.54
N LYS A 67 1.03 10.32 13.37
CA LYS A 67 0.26 11.30 12.58
C LYS A 67 0.06 10.83 11.14
N HIS A 68 1.10 10.28 10.51
CA HIS A 68 0.97 9.72 9.16
C HIS A 68 -0.07 8.60 9.11
N VAL A 69 -0.11 7.71 10.11
CA VAL A 69 -1.13 6.65 10.20
C VAL A 69 -2.54 7.21 10.40
N GLU A 70 -2.70 8.16 11.32
CA GLU A 70 -3.97 8.83 11.58
C GLU A 70 -4.48 9.58 10.34
N ASP A 71 -3.61 10.23 9.57
CA ASP A 71 -4.01 11.01 8.40
C ASP A 71 -4.39 10.10 7.20
N ASN A 72 -3.69 8.97 6.99
CA ASN A 72 -3.81 8.18 5.76
C ASN A 72 -4.53 6.83 5.91
N TYR A 73 -4.55 6.26 7.12
CA TYR A 73 -5.10 4.92 7.38
C TYR A 73 -6.07 4.89 8.57
N ASN A 74 -6.73 6.01 8.89
CA ASN A 74 -7.76 6.00 9.91
C ASN A 74 -9.00 5.19 9.47
N PHE A 75 -9.66 4.58 10.45
CA PHE A 75 -10.82 3.72 10.22
C PHE A 75 -12.02 4.47 9.62
N GLU A 76 -12.24 5.71 10.03
CA GLU A 76 -13.35 6.54 9.54
C GLU A 76 -13.25 6.71 8.02
N SER A 77 -12.10 7.17 7.53
CA SER A 77 -11.84 7.35 6.08
C SER A 77 -11.93 6.04 5.32
N TYR A 78 -11.41 4.95 5.91
CA TYR A 78 -11.48 3.62 5.31
C TYR A 78 -12.94 3.15 5.13
N GLN A 79 -13.75 3.27 6.19
CA GLN A 79 -15.16 2.85 6.18
C GLN A 79 -16.00 3.71 5.24
N ASP A 80 -15.86 5.03 5.34
CA ASP A 80 -16.55 6.00 4.49
C ASP A 80 -16.21 5.79 3.01
N GLY A 81 -14.96 5.46 2.70
CA GLY A 81 -14.52 5.16 1.34
C GLY A 81 -15.31 4.01 0.72
N TRP A 82 -15.49 2.91 1.45
CA TRP A 82 -16.29 1.77 0.97
C TRP A 82 -17.75 2.13 0.74
N VAL A 83 -18.38 2.83 1.69
CA VAL A 83 -19.78 3.26 1.56
C VAL A 83 -19.93 4.13 0.32
N LYS A 84 -19.09 5.16 0.18
CA LYS A 84 -19.11 6.07 -0.98
C LYS A 84 -18.92 5.34 -2.31
N ILE A 85 -17.98 4.39 -2.38
CA ILE A 85 -17.72 3.62 -3.60
C ILE A 85 -18.93 2.76 -3.96
N LEU A 86 -19.48 2.02 -3.00
CA LEU A 86 -20.61 1.12 -3.24
C LEU A 86 -21.87 1.91 -3.61
N ASP A 87 -22.15 3.00 -2.90
CA ASP A 87 -23.29 3.88 -3.19
C ASP A 87 -23.16 4.50 -4.58
N LYS A 88 -21.97 5.01 -4.93
CA LYS A 88 -21.71 5.55 -6.26
C LYS A 88 -21.95 4.51 -7.34
N ILE A 89 -21.39 3.30 -7.19
CA ILE A 89 -21.58 2.21 -8.15
C ILE A 89 -23.06 1.88 -8.28
N HIS A 90 -23.78 1.76 -7.17
CA HIS A 90 -25.20 1.45 -7.18
C HIS A 90 -26.03 2.53 -7.87
N GLN A 91 -25.76 3.81 -7.59
CA GLN A 91 -26.48 4.93 -8.20
C GLN A 91 -26.20 5.04 -9.71
N GLU A 92 -24.93 4.93 -10.12
CA GLU A 92 -24.50 5.11 -11.50
C GLU A 92 -24.77 3.89 -12.40
N HIS A 93 -24.68 2.68 -11.85
CA HIS A 93 -24.75 1.41 -12.60
C HIS A 93 -25.91 0.50 -12.20
N GLY A 94 -26.67 0.82 -11.15
CA GLY A 94 -27.82 0.03 -10.70
C GLY A 94 -27.44 -1.28 -10.01
N SER A 95 -28.46 -2.01 -9.52
CA SER A 95 -28.31 -3.36 -8.97
C SER A 95 -28.29 -4.42 -10.06
N TRP A 96 -28.11 -5.69 -9.69
CA TRP A 96 -28.17 -6.80 -10.64
C TRP A 96 -29.47 -6.84 -11.47
N SER A 97 -30.62 -6.58 -10.84
CA SER A 97 -31.92 -6.55 -11.51
C SER A 97 -32.21 -5.24 -12.25
N GLY A 98 -31.65 -4.12 -11.78
CA GLY A 98 -31.83 -2.78 -12.35
C GLY A 98 -30.59 -2.24 -13.05
N ARG A 99 -29.74 -3.11 -13.62
CA ARG A 99 -28.41 -2.74 -14.10
C ARG A 99 -28.50 -1.74 -15.25
N LYS A 100 -27.80 -0.63 -15.12
CA LYS A 100 -27.67 0.44 -16.10
C LYS A 100 -26.33 0.33 -16.82
N LYS A 101 -26.25 0.82 -18.06
CA LYS A 101 -25.01 0.89 -18.84
C LYS A 101 -24.31 -0.47 -19.04
N TYR A 102 -25.08 -1.56 -19.07
CA TYR A 102 -24.57 -2.90 -19.31
C TYR A 102 -25.08 -3.45 -20.63
N THR A 103 -24.14 -3.77 -21.53
CA THR A 103 -24.42 -4.45 -22.79
C THR A 103 -23.89 -5.87 -22.68
N PRO A 104 -24.75 -6.90 -22.66
CA PRO A 104 -24.27 -8.29 -22.63
C PRO A 104 -23.58 -8.62 -23.95
N TRP A 105 -22.44 -9.30 -23.86
CA TRP A 105 -21.84 -9.94 -25.02
C TRP A 105 -22.76 -11.05 -25.53
N LYS A 106 -22.87 -11.15 -26.86
CA LYS A 106 -23.58 -12.22 -27.54
C LYS A 106 -22.64 -12.91 -28.51
N LEU A 107 -22.67 -14.24 -28.52
CA LEU A 107 -22.00 -15.00 -29.55
C LEU A 107 -22.95 -15.10 -30.75
N SER A 108 -22.49 -14.66 -31.92
CA SER A 108 -23.21 -14.81 -33.18
C SER A 108 -22.29 -15.44 -34.21
N LYS A 109 -22.87 -16.25 -35.11
CA LYS A 109 -22.13 -16.83 -36.23
C LYS A 109 -21.72 -15.67 -37.16
N LEU A 110 -20.45 -15.62 -37.56
CA LEU A 110 -20.04 -14.73 -38.65
C LEU A 110 -20.61 -15.29 -39.95
N ASN A 111 -21.30 -14.43 -40.69
CA ASN A 111 -21.76 -14.70 -42.06
C ASN A 111 -20.60 -14.58 -43.04
#